data_AF-A0A729X6N0-F1
#
_entry.id   AF-A0A729X6N0-F1
#
_cell.length_a   1.000
_cell.length_b   1.000
_cell.length_c   1.000
_cell.angle_alpha   90.00
_cell.angle_beta   90.00
_cell.angle_gamma   90.00
#
_symmetry.space_group_name_H-M   'P 1'
#
loop_
_entity.id
_entity.type
_entity.pdbx_description
1 polymer ?
#
loop_
_entity_poly.entity_id
_entity_poly.type
_entity_poly.pdbx_seq_one_letter_code
_entity_poly.pdbx_strand_id
1 'polypeptide(L)'
;MMSNERRKTIGRQLNTQASMVEMTDTQRSQVFTLKTGRKITFRFVRVPASDVESKTFVNQETNGRDQLALTRESLKSIIQTIKFQQFFPCIGIQQGERIEILDGSRRRASAIYIRTGLDVMVTNERLSADEARHLAKDVQTAKEHNLREIGLRLMALKESGFNQKEIAELEGLSQAKVTRALQAAAVPQELISLFPVQSELSFSDYKILLEVNEKLSEKGLTSEGLIQSVSDQHDAILSDYERPDDEQKASILKLISQA
;
A
#
# COMPACT_ATOMS: atom_id res chain seq x y z
N MET A 1 -24.82 37.21 24.10
CA MET A 1 -24.08 37.29 22.83
C MET A 1 -22.83 36.43 22.96
N MET A 2 -22.88 35.20 22.44
CA MET A 2 -21.74 34.27 22.49
C MET A 2 -21.03 34.31 21.14
N SER A 3 -19.77 34.71 21.15
CA SER A 3 -18.90 34.87 20.00
C SER A 3 -18.51 33.51 19.41
N ASN A 4 -18.67 33.41 18.10
CA ASN A 4 -18.52 32.21 17.28
C ASN A 4 -17.03 32.04 16.89
N GLU A 5 -16.26 31.27 17.66
CA GLU A 5 -14.88 30.94 17.30
C GLU A 5 -14.83 29.83 16.25
N ARG A 6 -14.46 30.19 15.03
CA ARG A 6 -14.24 29.25 13.91
C ARG A 6 -13.08 28.32 14.23
N ARG A 7 -13.34 27.01 14.24
CA ARG A 7 -12.31 25.95 14.32
C ARG A 7 -11.28 26.15 13.18
N LYS A 8 -10.01 26.34 13.53
CA LYS A 8 -8.88 26.31 12.59
C LYS A 8 -8.68 24.88 12.09
N THR A 9 -9.05 24.61 10.85
CA THR A 9 -8.67 23.39 10.14
C THR A 9 -7.15 23.42 9.95
N ILE A 10 -6.43 22.54 10.64
CA ILE A 10 -4.98 22.32 10.43
C ILE A 10 -4.85 21.51 9.13
N GLY A 11 -5.08 22.19 8.00
CA GLY A 11 -4.67 21.71 6.69
C GLY A 11 -3.16 21.91 6.57
N ARG A 12 -2.44 20.85 6.18
CA ARG A 12 -1.00 20.87 5.91
C ARG A 12 -0.72 21.95 4.86
N GLN A 13 -0.06 23.03 5.25
CA GLN A 13 0.29 24.12 4.33
C GLN A 13 1.29 23.59 3.29
N LEU A 14 0.85 23.51 2.03
CA LEU A 14 1.71 23.33 0.87
C LEU A 14 2.56 24.59 0.74
N ASN A 15 3.80 24.54 1.21
CA ASN A 15 4.78 25.59 0.98
C ASN A 15 5.35 25.41 -0.44
N THR A 16 4.56 25.77 -1.44
CA THR A 16 4.97 25.81 -2.85
C THR A 16 5.76 27.09 -3.12
N GLN A 17 7.06 27.05 -2.82
CA GLN A 17 8.05 27.91 -3.47
C GLN A 17 9.25 27.07 -3.88
N ALA A 18 9.04 26.27 -4.92
CA ALA A 18 10.12 25.77 -5.76
C ALA A 18 9.84 26.28 -7.17
N SER A 19 10.53 27.37 -7.55
CA SER A 19 10.51 27.89 -8.91
C SER A 19 10.95 26.79 -9.87
N MET A 20 10.03 26.33 -10.72
CA MET A 20 10.32 25.39 -11.79
C MET A 20 11.02 26.16 -12.92
N VAL A 21 12.35 26.23 -12.85
CA VAL A 21 13.16 26.47 -14.04
C VAL A 21 13.23 25.14 -14.78
N GLU A 22 12.96 25.16 -16.09
CA GLU A 22 13.16 24.04 -17.01
C GLU A 22 14.64 23.64 -17.04
N MET A 23 15.07 22.88 -16.04
CA MET A 23 16.30 22.13 -16.08
C MET A 23 15.99 20.80 -16.77
N THR A 24 16.78 20.46 -17.78
CA THR A 24 16.79 19.15 -18.43
C THR A 24 16.66 18.04 -17.38
N ASP A 25 15.71 17.12 -17.54
CA ASP A 25 15.27 16.14 -16.52
C ASP A 25 16.41 15.35 -15.85
N THR A 26 17.57 15.23 -16.50
CA THR A 26 18.74 14.48 -16.04
C THR A 26 19.57 15.12 -14.92
N GLN A 27 19.29 16.34 -14.48
CA GLN A 27 20.10 17.02 -13.43
C GLN A 27 19.39 17.24 -12.09
N ARG A 28 18.14 16.81 -11.91
CA ARG A 28 17.46 16.95 -10.63
C ARG A 28 18.03 15.97 -9.61
N SER A 29 18.57 16.49 -8.51
CA SER A 29 19.06 15.68 -7.39
C SER A 29 18.50 16.16 -6.06
N GLN A 30 18.27 15.23 -5.14
CA GLN A 30 17.79 15.51 -3.79
C GLN A 30 18.64 14.76 -2.77
N VAL A 31 18.98 15.41 -1.66
CA VAL A 31 19.74 14.80 -0.57
C VAL A 31 18.79 14.42 0.55
N PHE A 32 18.86 13.16 0.99
CA PHE A 32 18.16 12.66 2.16
C PHE A 32 19.17 12.42 3.29
N THR A 33 18.78 12.75 4.53
CA THR A 33 19.57 12.43 5.72
C THR A 33 18.98 11.19 6.36
N LEU A 34 19.76 10.10 6.42
CA LEU A 34 19.36 8.88 7.10
C LEU A 34 19.32 9.07 8.62
N LYS A 35 18.66 8.16 9.32
CA LYS A 35 18.62 8.11 10.79
C LYS A 35 20.02 8.06 11.44
N THR A 36 21.01 7.53 10.74
CA THR A 36 22.42 7.49 11.17
C THR A 36 23.13 8.84 11.03
N GLY A 37 22.49 9.85 10.44
CA GLY A 37 23.08 11.13 10.06
C GLY A 37 23.80 11.11 8.70
N ARG A 38 23.95 9.94 8.08
CA ARG A 38 24.54 9.81 6.74
C ARG A 38 23.66 10.52 5.70
N LYS A 39 24.26 11.36 4.88
CA LYS A 39 23.57 12.04 3.77
C LYS A 39 23.74 11.24 2.49
N ILE A 40 22.63 10.96 1.81
CA ILE A 40 22.58 10.19 0.56
C ILE A 40 21.98 11.05 -0.53
N THR A 41 22.61 11.01 -1.70
CA THR A 41 22.10 11.75 -2.87
C THR A 41 21.27 10.83 -3.76
N PHE A 42 20.08 11.29 -4.10
CA PHE A 42 19.22 10.68 -5.09
C PHE A 42 19.21 11.53 -6.35
N ARG A 43 19.22 10.89 -7.52
CA ARG A 43 19.19 11.52 -8.83
C ARG A 43 17.92 11.11 -9.55
N PHE A 44 17.34 12.04 -10.28
CA PHE A 44 16.15 11.79 -11.07
C PHE A 44 16.47 10.88 -12.27
N VAL A 45 15.61 9.89 -12.46
CA VAL A 45 15.60 8.95 -13.58
C VAL A 45 14.16 8.79 -14.06
N ARG A 46 13.94 8.98 -15.37
CA ARG A 46 12.70 8.60 -16.04
C ARG A 46 12.82 7.16 -16.53
N VAL A 47 12.00 6.25 -16.02
CA VAL A 47 11.89 4.89 -16.53
C VAL A 47 10.84 4.87 -17.66
N PRO A 48 11.20 4.47 -18.90
CA PRO A 48 10.24 4.36 -19.99
C PRO A 48 9.12 3.36 -19.69
N ALA A 49 7.94 3.56 -20.27
CA ALA A 49 6.76 2.72 -20.06
C ALA A 49 7.03 1.21 -20.30
N SER A 50 7.81 0.89 -21.35
CA SER A 50 8.20 -0.48 -21.69
C SER A 50 9.06 -1.16 -20.63
N ASP A 51 9.73 -0.35 -19.81
CA ASP A 51 10.78 -0.80 -18.90
C ASP A 51 10.32 -0.77 -17.44
N VAL A 52 9.16 -0.16 -17.13
CA VAL A 52 8.71 -0.02 -15.73
C VAL A 52 8.59 -1.39 -15.07
N GLU A 53 7.96 -2.36 -15.72
CA GLU A 53 7.73 -3.67 -15.14
C GLU A 53 9.03 -4.48 -14.95
N SER A 54 9.90 -4.46 -15.97
CA SER A 54 11.15 -5.23 -16.01
C SER A 54 12.28 -4.58 -15.20
N LYS A 55 12.44 -3.26 -15.25
CA LYS A 55 13.52 -2.52 -14.58
C LYS A 55 13.17 -2.01 -13.20
N THR A 56 11.95 -2.20 -12.71
CA THR A 56 11.62 -1.82 -11.31
C THR A 56 10.97 -2.97 -10.57
N PHE A 57 11.12 -2.99 -9.24
CA PHE A 57 10.45 -3.96 -8.37
C PHE A 57 10.16 -3.34 -7.01
N VAL A 58 9.33 -4.01 -6.21
CA VAL A 58 9.02 -3.61 -4.84
C VAL A 58 9.34 -4.79 -3.93
N ASN A 59 10.18 -4.57 -2.91
CA ASN A 59 10.31 -5.51 -1.80
C ASN A 59 9.23 -5.18 -0.75
N GLN A 60 8.31 -6.10 -0.50
CA GLN A 60 7.21 -5.88 0.45
C GLN A 60 7.69 -5.72 1.89
N GLU A 61 8.77 -6.40 2.29
CA GLU A 61 9.32 -6.27 3.65
C GLU A 61 9.87 -4.85 3.91
N THR A 62 10.42 -4.23 2.87
CA THR A 62 10.99 -2.88 2.94
C THR A 62 9.94 -1.80 2.73
N ASN A 63 9.10 -1.92 1.70
CA ASN A 63 8.07 -0.95 1.35
C ASN A 63 6.83 -1.03 2.27
N GLY A 64 6.55 -2.21 2.82
CA GLY A 64 5.40 -2.49 3.67
C GLY A 64 4.04 -2.53 2.94
N ARG A 65 4.00 -2.28 1.62
CA ARG A 65 2.76 -2.30 0.84
C ARG A 65 2.47 -3.69 0.30
N ASP A 66 1.28 -4.19 0.59
CA ASP A 66 0.75 -5.39 -0.05
C ASP A 66 0.57 -5.14 -1.55
N GLN A 67 1.36 -5.84 -2.37
CA GLN A 67 1.29 -5.67 -3.82
C GLN A 67 0.02 -6.29 -4.42
N LEU A 68 -0.60 -7.27 -3.76
CA LEU A 68 -1.84 -7.91 -4.23
C LEU A 68 -3.06 -7.00 -4.05
N ALA A 69 -2.98 -6.04 -3.12
CA ALA A 69 -4.02 -5.03 -2.90
C ALA A 69 -4.02 -3.91 -3.97
N LEU A 70 -3.04 -3.89 -4.88
CA LEU A 70 -2.88 -2.87 -5.93
C LEU A 70 -3.64 -3.26 -7.20
N THR A 71 -4.95 -3.40 -7.09
CA THR A 71 -5.89 -3.65 -8.19
C THR A 71 -6.12 -2.38 -9.02
N ARG A 72 -6.73 -2.53 -10.20
CA ARG A 72 -7.09 -1.38 -11.05
C ARG A 72 -8.11 -0.48 -10.35
N GLU A 73 -9.03 -1.07 -9.60
CA GLU A 73 -10.08 -0.42 -8.85
C GLU A 73 -9.48 0.41 -7.69
N SER A 74 -8.58 -0.19 -6.89
CA SER A 74 -7.93 0.51 -5.77
C SER A 74 -6.98 1.65 -6.21
N LEU A 75 -6.58 1.64 -7.48
CA LEU A 75 -5.71 2.61 -8.11
C LEU A 75 -6.45 3.62 -9.01
N LYS A 76 -7.79 3.56 -9.13
CA LYS A 76 -8.58 4.42 -10.04
C LYS A 76 -8.19 5.90 -9.97
N SER A 77 -8.08 6.46 -8.77
CA SER A 77 -7.74 7.88 -8.57
C SER A 77 -6.31 8.24 -8.98
N ILE A 78 -5.34 7.35 -8.75
CA ILE A 78 -3.94 7.61 -9.09
C ILE A 78 -3.62 7.30 -10.56
N ILE A 79 -4.34 6.35 -11.15
CA ILE A 79 -4.31 6.10 -12.60
C ILE A 79 -4.77 7.34 -13.36
N GLN A 80 -5.83 8.01 -12.89
CA GLN A 80 -6.32 9.24 -13.50
C GLN A 80 -5.25 10.34 -13.48
N THR A 81 -4.53 10.53 -12.37
CA THR A 81 -3.55 11.62 -12.25
C THR A 81 -2.23 11.32 -12.95
N ILE A 82 -1.67 10.11 -12.77
CA ILE A 82 -0.35 9.75 -13.32
C ILE A 82 -0.34 9.74 -14.86
N LYS A 83 -1.50 9.55 -15.50
CA LYS A 83 -1.66 9.67 -16.95
C LYS A 83 -1.33 11.07 -17.46
N PHE A 84 -1.71 12.10 -16.71
CA PHE A 84 -1.50 13.49 -17.11
C PHE A 84 -0.21 14.06 -16.52
N GLN A 85 0.02 13.81 -15.23
CA GLN A 85 1.18 14.35 -14.52
C GLN A 85 1.50 13.51 -13.29
N GLN A 86 2.77 13.12 -13.17
CA GLN A 86 3.30 12.58 -11.92
C GLN A 86 3.75 13.73 -11.01
N PHE A 87 2.95 14.05 -9.99
CA PHE A 87 3.22 15.19 -9.08
C PHE A 87 4.48 15.02 -8.23
N PHE A 88 4.82 13.78 -7.87
CA PHE A 88 5.99 13.45 -7.06
C PHE A 88 6.72 12.28 -7.72
N PRO A 89 8.06 12.28 -7.78
CA PRO A 89 8.83 11.12 -8.21
C PRO A 89 8.74 10.00 -7.16
N CYS A 90 8.80 8.74 -7.60
CA CYS A 90 9.01 7.60 -6.70
C CYS A 90 10.40 7.70 -6.05
N ILE A 91 10.61 7.04 -4.92
CA ILE A 91 11.94 6.95 -4.30
C ILE A 91 12.41 5.52 -4.44
N GLY A 92 13.63 5.30 -4.92
CA GLY A 92 14.18 3.96 -5.10
C GLY A 92 15.69 3.86 -4.96
N ILE A 93 16.17 2.62 -4.82
CA ILE A 93 17.59 2.28 -4.72
C ILE A 93 17.94 1.41 -5.94
N GLN A 94 19.09 1.67 -6.55
CA GLN A 94 19.62 0.82 -7.61
C GLN A 94 20.11 -0.51 -7.03
N GLN A 95 19.54 -1.62 -7.50
CA GLN A 95 19.89 -3.00 -7.12
C GLN A 95 20.22 -3.80 -8.39
N GLY A 96 21.51 -3.89 -8.73
CA GLY A 96 21.95 -4.46 -10.00
C GLY A 96 21.42 -3.64 -11.17
N GLU A 97 20.70 -4.28 -12.11
CA GLU A 97 20.10 -3.63 -13.28
C GLU A 97 18.68 -3.07 -13.02
N ARG A 98 18.12 -3.31 -11.83
CA ARG A 98 16.74 -2.92 -11.48
C ARG A 98 16.72 -1.89 -10.36
N ILE A 99 15.64 -1.13 -10.28
CA ILE A 99 15.38 -0.15 -9.23
C ILE A 99 14.38 -0.74 -8.24
N GLU A 100 14.80 -0.86 -6.99
CA GLU A 100 13.93 -1.18 -5.87
C GLU A 100 13.15 0.06 -5.45
N ILE A 101 11.82 0.02 -5.51
CA ILE A 101 10.96 1.15 -5.16
C ILE A 101 10.65 1.12 -3.65
N LEU A 102 11.19 2.09 -2.92
CA LEU A 102 10.96 2.31 -1.49
C LEU A 102 9.69 3.12 -1.21
N ASP A 103 9.35 4.07 -2.08
CA ASP A 103 8.08 4.81 -2.04
C ASP A 103 7.52 4.98 -3.45
N GLY A 104 6.19 4.86 -3.54
CA GLY A 104 5.47 4.96 -4.81
C GLY A 104 5.07 3.62 -5.44
N SER A 105 4.89 2.57 -4.66
CA SER A 105 4.32 1.28 -5.11
C SER A 105 3.00 1.46 -5.89
N ARG A 106 2.08 2.30 -5.39
CA ARG A 106 0.83 2.66 -6.11
C ARG A 106 1.09 3.35 -7.47
N ARG A 107 2.10 4.22 -7.56
CA ARG A 107 2.49 4.91 -8.81
C ARG A 107 3.08 3.93 -9.80
N ARG A 108 4.01 3.07 -9.35
CA ARG A 108 4.58 1.98 -10.14
C ARG A 108 3.49 1.08 -10.72
N ALA A 109 2.60 0.55 -9.88
CA ALA A 109 1.52 -0.32 -10.33
C ALA A 109 0.59 0.38 -11.33
N SER A 110 0.23 1.64 -11.07
CA SER A 110 -0.57 2.44 -12.00
C SER A 110 0.13 2.65 -13.34
N ALA A 111 1.43 2.95 -13.32
CA ALA A 111 2.24 3.15 -14.52
C ALA A 111 2.28 1.88 -15.40
N ILE A 112 2.37 0.71 -14.78
CA ILE A 112 2.28 -0.59 -15.45
C ILE A 112 0.89 -0.76 -16.08
N TYR A 113 -0.20 -0.54 -15.32
CA TYR A 113 -1.57 -0.74 -15.81
C TYR A 113 -1.97 0.13 -17.00
N ILE A 114 -1.42 1.34 -17.12
CA ILE A 114 -1.73 2.26 -18.23
C ILE A 114 -0.57 2.46 -19.20
N ARG A 115 0.53 1.70 -19.04
CA ARG A 115 1.74 1.77 -19.87
C ARG A 115 2.25 3.21 -20.04
N THR A 116 2.44 3.91 -18.92
CA THR A 116 3.12 5.22 -18.90
C THR A 116 4.50 5.12 -18.25
N GLY A 117 5.37 6.06 -18.55
CA GLY A 117 6.68 6.14 -17.90
C GLY A 117 6.57 6.51 -16.43
N LEU A 118 7.60 6.20 -15.65
CA LEU A 118 7.65 6.42 -14.21
C LEU A 118 8.84 7.31 -13.84
N ASP A 119 8.59 8.40 -13.13
CA ASP A 119 9.66 9.23 -12.56
C ASP A 119 10.12 8.66 -11.24
N VAL A 120 11.44 8.50 -11.07
CA VAL A 120 12.05 7.94 -9.87
C VAL A 120 13.28 8.75 -9.47
N MET A 121 13.37 9.13 -8.21
CA MET A 121 14.62 9.55 -7.57
C MET A 121 15.35 8.29 -7.13
N VAL A 122 16.53 8.04 -7.70
CA VAL A 122 17.32 6.82 -7.50
C VAL A 122 18.66 7.15 -6.86
N THR A 123 19.07 6.35 -5.89
CA THR A 123 20.46 6.36 -5.40
C THR A 123 21.18 5.06 -5.78
N ASN A 124 22.47 5.18 -6.06
CA ASN A 124 23.36 4.03 -6.28
C ASN A 124 24.16 3.70 -5.01
N GLU A 125 23.97 4.48 -3.94
CA GLU A 125 24.59 4.21 -2.65
C GLU A 125 23.94 2.98 -2.02
N ARG A 126 24.75 2.14 -1.38
CA ARG A 126 24.24 0.96 -0.67
C ARG A 126 23.58 1.40 0.63
N LEU A 127 22.34 0.94 0.86
CA LEU A 127 21.66 1.06 2.15
C LEU A 127 21.56 -0.33 2.78
N SER A 128 21.69 -0.41 4.10
CA SER A 128 21.29 -1.63 4.81
C SER A 128 19.76 -1.79 4.76
N ALA A 129 19.26 -3.01 5.01
CA ALA A 129 17.81 -3.26 5.07
C ALA A 129 17.12 -2.34 6.09
N ASP A 130 17.76 -2.05 7.22
CA ASP A 130 17.25 -1.15 8.26
C ASP A 130 17.20 0.30 7.80
N GLU A 131 18.25 0.77 7.12
CA GLU A 131 18.30 2.11 6.54
C GLU A 131 17.22 2.29 5.47
N ALA A 132 17.04 1.30 4.59
CA ALA A 132 16.04 1.31 3.55
C ALA A 132 14.60 1.32 4.13
N ARG A 133 14.33 0.51 5.17
CA ARG A 133 13.06 0.50 5.89
C ARG A 133 12.75 1.84 6.56
N HIS A 134 13.74 2.43 7.23
CA HIS A 134 13.58 3.73 7.86
C HIS A 134 13.33 4.83 6.82
N LEU A 135 14.10 4.83 5.73
CA LEU A 135 13.90 5.80 4.65
C LEU A 135 12.51 5.65 4.03
N ALA A 136 12.05 4.42 3.75
CA ALA A 136 10.71 4.16 3.22
C ALA A 136 9.60 4.73 4.12
N LYS A 137 9.77 4.63 5.45
CA LYS A 137 8.87 5.23 6.44
C LYS A 137 8.89 6.77 6.40
N ASP A 138 10.07 7.37 6.26
CA ASP A 138 10.24 8.83 6.24
C ASP A 138 9.71 9.47 4.94
N VAL A 139 9.83 8.76 3.80
CA VAL A 139 9.43 9.26 2.49
C VAL A 139 7.99 8.92 2.09
N GLN A 140 7.23 8.26 2.94
CA GLN A 140 5.85 7.83 2.64
C GLN A 140 4.95 9.04 2.31
N THR A 141 4.63 9.23 1.02
CA THR A 141 4.04 10.50 0.53
C THR A 141 2.51 10.52 0.38
N ALA A 142 1.83 9.37 0.16
CA ALA A 142 0.48 9.39 -0.43
C ALA A 142 -0.67 8.78 0.38
N LYS A 143 -0.55 7.52 0.83
CA LYS A 143 -1.62 6.82 1.59
C LYS A 143 -0.97 5.97 2.67
N GLU A 144 -1.50 6.03 3.88
CA GLU A 144 -1.04 5.19 4.99
C GLU A 144 -1.23 3.70 4.65
N HIS A 145 -0.49 2.84 5.34
CA HIS A 145 -0.71 1.40 5.22
C HIS A 145 -2.03 1.02 5.87
N ASN A 146 -2.79 0.13 5.23
CA ASN A 146 -4.04 -0.37 5.81
C ASN A 146 -3.76 -1.36 6.96
N LEU A 147 -4.81 -1.74 7.70
CA LEU A 147 -4.65 -2.58 8.89
C LEU A 147 -4.00 -3.94 8.58
N ARG A 148 -4.35 -4.55 7.44
CA ARG A 148 -3.77 -5.83 6.98
C ARG A 148 -2.33 -5.68 6.53
N GLU A 149 -2.00 -4.62 5.79
CA GLU A 149 -0.62 -4.30 5.38
C GLU A 149 0.30 -4.15 6.60
N ILE A 150 -0.16 -3.43 7.62
CA ILE A 150 0.54 -3.36 8.92
C ILE A 150 0.68 -4.77 9.48
N GLY A 151 -0.41 -5.54 9.54
CA GLY A 151 -0.41 -6.89 10.10
C GLY A 151 0.55 -7.85 9.42
N LEU A 152 0.62 -7.86 8.08
CA LEU A 152 1.56 -8.67 7.30
C LEU A 152 3.00 -8.35 7.67
N ARG A 153 3.34 -7.07 7.86
CA ARG A 153 4.66 -6.65 8.36
C ARG A 153 4.92 -7.15 9.79
N LEU A 154 3.91 -7.09 10.66
CA LEU A 154 4.05 -7.55 12.05
C LEU A 154 4.17 -9.08 12.16
N MET A 155 3.60 -9.84 11.21
CA MET A 155 3.74 -11.31 11.21
C MET A 155 5.19 -11.75 11.04
N ALA A 156 5.96 -11.10 10.16
CA ALA A 156 7.39 -11.38 10.01
C ALA A 156 8.18 -11.18 11.32
N LEU A 157 7.83 -10.16 12.12
CA LEU A 157 8.43 -9.94 13.45
C LEU A 157 8.01 -11.03 14.44
N LYS A 158 6.73 -11.43 14.42
CA LYS A 158 6.22 -12.51 15.28
C LYS A 158 6.89 -13.84 14.96
N GLU A 159 7.09 -14.15 13.69
CA GLU A 159 7.80 -15.35 13.21
C GLU A 159 9.29 -15.33 13.56
N SER A 160 9.87 -14.14 13.67
CA SER A 160 11.24 -13.94 14.17
C SER A 160 11.37 -14.09 15.69
N GLY A 161 10.27 -14.43 16.40
CA GLY A 161 10.27 -14.76 17.82
C GLY A 161 9.82 -13.65 18.78
N PHE A 162 9.45 -12.46 18.27
CA PHE A 162 8.97 -11.37 19.11
C PHE A 162 7.52 -11.59 19.56
N ASN A 163 7.22 -11.26 20.82
CA ASN A 163 5.85 -11.28 21.33
C ASN A 163 5.09 -9.97 21.00
N GLN A 164 3.76 -9.97 21.16
CA GLN A 164 2.94 -8.80 20.78
C GLN A 164 3.28 -7.52 21.56
N LYS A 165 3.76 -7.63 22.80
CA LYS A 165 4.18 -6.48 23.61
C LYS A 165 5.48 -5.89 23.07
N GLU A 166 6.46 -6.72 22.77
CA GLU A 166 7.74 -6.30 22.18
C GLU A 166 7.51 -5.67 20.80
N ILE A 167 6.65 -6.26 19.96
CA ILE A 167 6.29 -5.69 18.66
C ILE A 167 5.65 -4.31 18.82
N ALA A 168 4.74 -4.15 19.79
CA ALA A 168 4.09 -2.87 20.08
C ALA A 168 5.11 -1.79 20.47
N GLU A 169 6.07 -2.13 21.34
CA GLU A 169 7.15 -1.23 21.76
C GLU A 169 8.10 -0.87 20.61
N LEU A 170 8.53 -1.88 19.83
CA LEU A 170 9.46 -1.71 18.70
C LEU A 170 8.87 -0.85 17.57
N GLU A 171 7.59 -1.05 17.26
CA GLU A 171 6.89 -0.35 16.18
C GLU A 171 6.25 0.98 16.63
N GLY A 172 6.20 1.25 17.93
CA GLY A 172 5.53 2.41 18.52
C GLY A 172 4.01 2.38 18.34
N LEU A 173 3.42 1.19 18.42
CA LEU A 173 1.98 0.95 18.27
C LEU A 173 1.35 0.58 19.62
N SER A 174 0.04 0.77 19.77
CA SER A 174 -0.66 0.19 20.92
C SER A 174 -0.78 -1.33 20.75
N GLN A 175 -0.74 -2.08 21.86
CA GLN A 175 -0.94 -3.54 21.82
C GLN A 175 -2.26 -3.92 21.14
N ALA A 176 -3.34 -3.17 21.40
CA ALA A 176 -4.62 -3.37 20.73
C ALA A 176 -4.52 -3.23 19.20
N LYS A 177 -3.73 -2.27 18.69
CA LYS A 177 -3.51 -2.11 17.24
C LYS A 177 -2.70 -3.28 16.67
N VAL A 178 -1.70 -3.77 17.41
CA VAL A 178 -0.92 -4.96 17.04
C VAL A 178 -1.83 -6.18 16.94
N THR A 179 -2.66 -6.45 17.94
CA THR A 179 -3.60 -7.59 17.92
C THR A 179 -4.55 -7.51 16.73
N ARG A 180 -5.17 -6.34 16.50
CA ARG A 180 -6.10 -6.14 15.38
C ARG A 180 -5.42 -6.31 14.02
N ALA A 181 -4.19 -5.81 13.88
CA ALA A 181 -3.41 -5.93 12.65
C ALA A 181 -3.04 -7.40 12.37
N LEU A 182 -2.56 -8.13 13.39
CA LEU A 182 -2.26 -9.56 13.27
C LEU A 182 -3.50 -10.39 12.91
N GLN A 183 -4.67 -10.07 13.48
CA GLN A 183 -5.92 -10.71 13.09
C GLN A 183 -6.32 -10.41 11.64
N ALA A 184 -6.18 -9.16 11.20
CA ALA A 184 -6.43 -8.79 9.81
C ALA A 184 -5.47 -9.51 8.83
N ALA A 185 -4.23 -9.77 9.24
CA ALA A 185 -3.25 -10.50 8.45
C ALA A 185 -3.49 -12.01 8.42
N ALA A 186 -4.09 -12.58 9.47
CA ALA A 186 -4.42 -14.00 9.55
C ALA A 186 -5.54 -14.43 8.60
N VAL A 187 -6.30 -13.49 8.02
CA VAL A 187 -7.31 -13.82 7.02
C VAL A 187 -6.64 -14.39 5.75
N PRO A 188 -7.10 -15.54 5.23
CA PRO A 188 -6.57 -16.12 3.99
C PRO A 188 -6.61 -15.13 2.82
N GLN A 189 -5.57 -15.19 1.98
CA GLN A 189 -5.43 -14.25 0.86
C GLN A 189 -6.54 -14.43 -0.17
N GLU A 190 -7.05 -15.65 -0.31
CA GLU A 190 -8.11 -16.06 -1.20
C GLU A 190 -9.41 -15.31 -0.88
N LEU A 191 -9.79 -15.24 0.39
CA LEU A 191 -10.97 -14.49 0.83
C LEU A 191 -10.80 -12.98 0.65
N ILE A 192 -9.59 -12.47 0.88
CA ILE A 192 -9.27 -11.05 0.68
C ILE A 192 -9.31 -10.67 -0.81
N SER A 193 -8.92 -11.59 -1.70
CA SER A 193 -8.90 -11.37 -3.15
C SER A 193 -10.27 -11.14 -3.76
N LEU A 194 -11.35 -11.55 -3.07
CA LEU A 194 -12.72 -11.27 -3.47
C LEU A 194 -13.06 -9.77 -3.45
N PHE A 195 -12.29 -8.94 -2.75
CA PHE A 195 -12.57 -7.51 -2.62
C PHE A 195 -11.69 -6.70 -3.59
N PRO A 196 -12.29 -6.00 -4.58
CA PRO A 196 -11.51 -5.17 -5.50
C PRO A 196 -10.78 -4.04 -4.79
N VAL A 197 -11.41 -3.42 -3.80
CA VAL A 197 -10.83 -2.31 -3.01
C VAL A 197 -10.64 -2.75 -1.57
N GLN A 198 -9.56 -3.49 -1.32
CA GLN A 198 -9.24 -4.03 0.00
C GLN A 198 -9.06 -2.97 1.09
N SER A 199 -8.80 -1.70 0.74
CA SER A 199 -8.69 -0.63 1.72
C SER A 199 -10.02 -0.25 2.40
N GLU A 200 -11.15 -0.68 1.86
CA GLU A 200 -12.47 -0.46 2.47
C GLU A 200 -12.79 -1.46 3.59
N LEU A 201 -11.97 -2.51 3.74
CA LEU A 201 -12.12 -3.51 4.79
C LEU A 201 -11.73 -2.92 6.15
N SER A 202 -12.69 -2.93 7.06
CA SER A 202 -12.53 -2.53 8.45
C SER A 202 -12.15 -3.71 9.34
N PHE A 203 -11.79 -3.43 10.60
CA PHE A 203 -11.48 -4.50 11.57
C PHE A 203 -12.65 -5.46 11.80
N SER A 204 -13.91 -4.97 11.83
CA SER A 204 -15.08 -5.84 11.95
C SER A 204 -15.22 -6.77 10.74
N ASP A 205 -14.89 -6.29 9.55
CA ASP A 205 -14.96 -7.08 8.32
C ASP A 205 -13.94 -8.22 8.37
N TYR A 206 -12.70 -7.97 8.82
CA TYR A 206 -11.71 -9.03 9.01
C TYR A 206 -12.14 -10.09 10.03
N LYS A 207 -12.84 -9.70 11.11
CA LYS A 207 -13.38 -10.67 12.07
C LYS A 207 -14.41 -11.59 11.43
N ILE A 208 -15.33 -11.04 10.63
CA ILE A 208 -16.32 -11.84 9.88
C ILE A 208 -15.60 -12.82 8.95
N LEU A 209 -14.56 -12.38 8.24
CA LEU A 209 -13.79 -13.23 7.34
C LEU A 209 -13.07 -14.37 8.06
N LEU A 210 -12.53 -14.12 9.27
CA LEU A 210 -11.96 -15.18 10.10
C LEU A 210 -13.03 -16.20 10.52
N GLU A 211 -14.20 -15.74 10.97
CA GLU A 211 -15.31 -16.61 11.36
C GLU A 211 -15.82 -17.45 10.17
N VAL A 212 -15.86 -16.88 8.96
CA VAL A 212 -16.19 -17.63 7.73
C VAL A 212 -15.13 -18.70 7.47
N ASN A 213 -13.84 -18.36 7.56
CA ASN A 213 -12.76 -19.31 7.34
C ASN A 213 -12.76 -20.47 8.35
N GLU A 214 -13.05 -20.18 9.62
CA GLU A 214 -13.21 -21.19 10.68
C GLU A 214 -14.35 -22.14 10.35
N LYS A 215 -15.53 -21.63 9.96
CA LYS A 215 -16.68 -22.45 9.55
C LYS A 215 -16.41 -23.31 8.32
N LEU A 216 -15.66 -22.80 7.34
CA LEU A 216 -15.25 -23.59 6.18
C LEU A 216 -14.37 -24.76 6.61
N SER A 217 -13.39 -24.48 7.48
CA SER A 217 -12.48 -25.48 8.03
C SER A 217 -13.22 -26.57 8.81
N GLU A 218 -14.22 -26.20 9.62
CA GLU A 218 -15.09 -27.14 10.34
C GLU A 218 -15.91 -28.04 9.41
N LYS A 219 -16.38 -27.50 8.27
CA LYS A 219 -17.12 -28.25 7.24
C LYS A 219 -16.22 -29.08 6.33
N GLY A 220 -14.89 -29.01 6.49
CA GLY A 220 -13.92 -29.63 5.58
C GLY A 220 -13.93 -29.03 4.17
N LEU A 221 -14.47 -27.82 4.02
CA LEU A 221 -14.50 -27.07 2.78
C LEU A 221 -13.28 -26.15 2.70
N THR A 222 -12.80 -25.92 1.49
CA THR A 222 -11.69 -24.99 1.26
C THR A 222 -12.20 -23.62 0.83
N SER A 223 -11.35 -22.60 1.00
CA SER A 223 -11.56 -21.26 0.46
C SER A 223 -11.89 -21.27 -1.03
N GLU A 224 -11.24 -22.14 -1.81
CA GLU A 224 -11.45 -22.26 -3.25
C GLU A 224 -12.85 -22.82 -3.56
N GLY A 225 -13.31 -23.81 -2.79
CA GLY A 225 -14.66 -24.37 -2.94
C GLY A 225 -15.75 -23.34 -2.67
N LEU A 226 -15.55 -22.47 -1.68
CA LEU A 226 -16.43 -21.33 -1.44
C LEU A 226 -16.39 -20.34 -2.61
N ILE A 227 -15.20 -19.93 -3.06
CA ILE A 227 -15.06 -18.97 -4.16
C ILE A 227 -15.77 -19.48 -5.41
N GLN A 228 -15.62 -20.76 -5.73
CA GLN A 228 -16.27 -21.37 -6.88
C GLN A 228 -17.81 -21.37 -6.77
N SER A 229 -18.37 -21.53 -5.57
CA SER A 229 -19.81 -21.55 -5.37
C SER A 229 -20.44 -20.16 -5.43
N VAL A 230 -19.69 -19.12 -5.09
CA VAL A 230 -20.16 -17.72 -5.09
C VAL A 230 -19.75 -16.93 -6.34
N SER A 231 -18.96 -17.51 -7.25
CA SER A 231 -18.36 -16.82 -8.40
C SER A 231 -19.38 -16.05 -9.26
N ASP A 232 -20.48 -16.70 -9.69
CA ASP A 232 -21.46 -16.03 -10.57
C ASP A 232 -22.13 -14.83 -9.89
N GLN A 233 -22.40 -14.95 -8.58
CA GLN A 233 -23.01 -13.87 -7.78
C GLN A 233 -22.01 -12.76 -7.48
N HIS A 234 -20.74 -13.13 -7.29
CA HIS A 234 -19.64 -12.21 -7.12
C HIS A 234 -19.41 -11.38 -8.38
N ASP A 235 -19.33 -12.01 -9.55
CA ASP A 235 -19.18 -11.33 -10.84
C ASP A 235 -20.36 -10.38 -11.11
N ALA A 236 -21.59 -10.78 -10.76
CA ALA A 236 -22.75 -9.91 -10.86
C ALA A 236 -22.61 -8.64 -9.99
N ILE A 237 -22.10 -8.78 -8.76
CA ILE A 237 -21.83 -7.61 -7.88
C ILE A 237 -20.75 -6.72 -8.50
N LEU A 238 -19.68 -7.29 -9.06
CA LEU A 238 -18.57 -6.52 -9.64
C LEU A 238 -18.93 -5.82 -10.94
N SER A 239 -19.92 -6.33 -11.68
CA SER A 239 -20.41 -5.72 -12.93
C SER A 239 -21.20 -4.42 -12.70
N ASP A 240 -21.66 -4.16 -11.47
CA ASP A 240 -22.38 -2.96 -11.08
C ASP A 240 -21.41 -1.80 -10.78
N TYR A 241 -20.85 -1.21 -11.85
CA TYR A 241 -19.83 -0.15 -11.77
C TYR A 241 -20.32 1.18 -11.17
N GLU A 242 -21.63 1.38 -11.04
CA GLU A 242 -22.20 2.57 -10.43
C GLU A 242 -22.30 2.46 -8.90
N ARG A 243 -22.25 1.24 -8.36
CA ARG A 243 -22.32 1.00 -6.93
C ARG A 243 -21.07 1.54 -6.21
N PRO A 244 -21.23 2.26 -5.09
CA PRO A 244 -20.11 2.68 -4.24
C PRO A 244 -19.26 1.50 -3.74
N ASP A 245 -17.95 1.71 -3.60
CA ASP A 245 -16.98 0.68 -3.18
C ASP A 245 -17.34 0.04 -1.82
N ASP A 246 -17.90 0.82 -0.89
CA ASP A 246 -18.33 0.36 0.44
C ASP A 246 -19.59 -0.52 0.39
N GLU A 247 -20.54 -0.20 -0.50
CA GLU A 247 -21.73 -1.01 -0.75
C GLU A 247 -21.39 -2.31 -1.50
N GLN A 248 -20.45 -2.26 -2.45
CA GLN A 248 -19.92 -3.46 -3.11
C GLN A 248 -19.26 -4.39 -2.07
N LYS A 249 -18.39 -3.85 -1.21
CA LYS A 249 -17.80 -4.59 -0.10
C LYS A 249 -18.85 -5.23 0.79
N ALA A 250 -19.88 -4.48 1.21
CA ALA A 250 -20.95 -5.02 2.05
C ALA A 250 -21.71 -6.17 1.37
N SER A 251 -21.93 -6.07 0.07
CA SER A 251 -22.58 -7.11 -0.74
C SER A 251 -21.73 -8.39 -0.81
N ILE A 252 -20.43 -8.25 -1.03
CA ILE A 252 -19.47 -9.38 -1.06
C ILE A 252 -19.40 -10.05 0.33
N LEU A 253 -19.32 -9.26 1.42
CA LEU A 253 -19.33 -9.79 2.79
C LEU A 253 -20.62 -10.58 3.09
N LYS A 254 -21.77 -10.09 2.64
CA LYS A 254 -23.05 -10.79 2.80
C LYS A 254 -23.08 -12.10 2.01
N LEU A 255 -22.58 -12.09 0.78
CA LEU A 255 -22.51 -13.26 -0.09
C LEU A 255 -21.69 -14.40 0.56
N ILE A 256 -20.47 -14.11 0.99
CA ILE A 256 -19.58 -15.14 1.56
C ILE A 256 -20.00 -15.61 2.96
N SER A 257 -20.73 -14.79 3.72
CA SER A 257 -21.19 -15.18 5.06
C SER A 257 -22.45 -16.05 5.03
N GLN A 258 -23.11 -16.16 3.87
CA GLN A 258 -24.33 -16.95 3.67
C GLN A 258 -24.07 -18.34 3.06
N ALA A 259 -22.87 -18.59 2.55
CA ALA A 259 -22.45 -19.88 1.98
C ALA A 259 -21.93 -20.85 3.07
#